data_AF-A0A3B8IL33-F1
#
_entry.id   AF-A0A3B8IL33-F1
#
_cell.length_a   1.000
_cell.length_b   1.000
_cell.length_c   1.000
_cell.angle_alpha   90.00
_cell.angle_beta   90.00
_cell.angle_gamma   90.00
#
_symmetry.space_group_name_H-M   'P 1'
#
loop_
_entity.id
_entity.type
_entity.pdbx_description
1 polymer ?
#
loop_
_entity_poly.entity_id
_entity_poly.type
_entity_poly.pdbx_seq_one_letter_code
_entity_poly.pdbx_strand_id
1 'polypeptide(L)'
;GYDVAAAELPDLIISDWAMPIMNGIDLTLKLKATRTTKDIPVVIATGVMTSAEDLQEALEAGAIEYIRKPFNALELRARVNAALILSQSMQEVKRQNEEIHGLLEKEKVLLQDQLDQKERELSIQALHSQEKQQLLSEMLTDLQKLGKTEGIQETQGFKRLAKKLKGAIHDDQSEENFMRHFEGVHPHFFRLINERNDGLTPNELKLCAYVKLGMNNKEVAQMSGIELGTVKSNINRLKKKLELGADDSLRQFILNLS
;
A
#
# COMPACT_ATOMS: atom_id res chain seq x y z
N GLY A 1 -5.61 -28.78 39.52
CA GLY A 1 -6.43 -27.91 38.66
C GLY A 1 -5.81 -27.78 37.29
N TYR A 2 -4.74 -26.99 37.18
CA TYR A 2 -4.05 -26.73 35.92
C TYR A 2 -3.66 -28.00 35.14
N ASP A 3 -3.01 -28.98 35.79
CA ASP A 3 -2.51 -30.17 35.08
C ASP A 3 -3.64 -30.99 34.45
N VAL A 4 -4.79 -31.05 35.12
CA VAL A 4 -6.00 -31.69 34.58
C VAL A 4 -6.54 -30.89 33.40
N ALA A 5 -6.62 -29.56 33.51
CA ALA A 5 -7.07 -28.72 32.41
C ALA A 5 -6.15 -28.82 31.18
N ALA A 6 -4.84 -28.95 31.38
CA ALA A 6 -3.87 -29.11 30.30
C ALA A 6 -3.93 -30.51 29.64
N ALA A 7 -4.28 -31.55 30.41
CA ALA A 7 -4.42 -32.90 29.90
C ALA A 7 -5.76 -33.15 29.20
N GLU A 8 -6.86 -32.68 29.80
CA GLU A 8 -8.23 -32.98 29.36
C GLU A 8 -8.79 -31.94 28.39
N LEU A 9 -8.22 -30.72 28.36
CA LEU A 9 -8.66 -29.61 27.50
C LEU A 9 -10.18 -29.38 27.52
N PRO A 10 -10.77 -29.07 28.70
CA PRO A 10 -12.21 -28.92 28.84
C PRO A 10 -12.76 -27.74 28.04
N ASP A 11 -14.04 -27.81 27.67
CA ASP A 11 -14.74 -26.73 26.96
C ASP A 11 -14.95 -25.48 27.83
N LEU A 12 -14.95 -25.63 29.16
CA LEU A 12 -15.06 -24.54 30.14
C LEU A 12 -14.53 -24.99 31.50
N ILE A 13 -13.93 -24.05 32.23
CA ILE A 13 -13.46 -24.25 33.61
C ILE A 13 -14.28 -23.38 34.55
N ILE A 14 -14.80 -23.97 35.62
CA ILE A 14 -15.34 -23.23 36.76
C ILE A 14 -14.37 -23.43 37.91
N SER A 15 -13.76 -22.34 38.38
CA SER A 15 -12.79 -22.37 39.46
C SER A 15 -13.30 -21.60 40.67
N ASP A 16 -13.09 -22.13 41.87
CA ASP A 16 -13.23 -21.30 43.07
C ASP A 16 -12.12 -20.24 43.07
N TRP A 17 -12.42 -19.06 43.59
CA TRP A 17 -11.44 -17.99 43.78
C TRP A 17 -10.45 -18.37 44.88
N ALA A 18 -10.97 -18.72 46.05
CA ALA A 18 -10.17 -18.97 47.24
C ALA A 18 -9.80 -20.46 47.33
N MET A 19 -8.69 -20.83 46.69
CA MET A 19 -8.14 -22.18 46.73
C MET A 19 -6.74 -22.19 47.36
N PRO A 20 -6.34 -23.28 48.05
CA PRO A 20 -4.99 -23.41 48.59
C PRO A 20 -3.96 -23.60 47.46
N ILE A 21 -2.70 -23.23 47.74
CA ILE A 21 -1.53 -23.35 46.84
C ILE A 21 -1.57 -22.39 45.65
N MET A 22 -2.66 -22.38 44.87
CA MET A 22 -2.87 -21.51 43.71
C MET A 22 -4.33 -21.06 43.72
N ASN A 23 -4.56 -19.76 43.78
CA ASN A 23 -5.91 -19.20 43.76
C ASN A 23 -6.50 -19.23 42.33
N GLY A 24 -7.80 -18.94 42.19
CA GLY A 24 -8.49 -18.96 40.91
C GLY A 24 -7.95 -17.92 39.90
N ILE A 25 -7.42 -16.80 40.38
CA ILE A 25 -6.82 -15.75 39.55
C ILE A 25 -5.50 -16.22 38.96
N ASP A 26 -4.58 -16.71 39.79
CA ASP A 26 -3.29 -17.26 39.38
C ASP A 26 -3.45 -18.43 38.40
N LEU A 27 -4.45 -19.29 38.65
CA LEU A 27 -4.81 -20.37 37.73
C LEU A 27 -5.25 -19.80 36.38
N THR A 28 -6.12 -18.79 36.38
CA THR A 28 -6.62 -18.16 35.15
C THR A 28 -5.46 -17.55 34.36
N LEU A 29 -4.62 -16.74 35.00
CA LEU A 29 -3.43 -16.16 34.38
C LEU A 29 -2.53 -17.23 33.75
N LYS A 30 -2.28 -18.33 34.46
CA LYS A 30 -1.46 -19.45 33.96
C LYS A 30 -2.09 -20.14 32.74
N LEU A 31 -3.41 -20.35 32.75
CA LEU A 31 -4.13 -20.90 31.60
C LEU A 31 -4.05 -19.94 30.40
N LYS A 32 -4.29 -18.65 30.60
CA LYS A 32 -4.24 -17.62 29.55
C LYS A 32 -2.86 -17.40 28.95
N ALA A 33 -1.79 -17.62 29.72
CA ALA A 33 -0.42 -17.58 29.23
C ALA A 33 -0.03 -18.81 28.39
N THR A 34 -0.80 -19.90 28.44
CA THR A 34 -0.40 -21.19 27.86
C THR A 34 -1.07 -21.42 26.51
N ARG A 35 -0.29 -21.68 25.45
CA ARG A 35 -0.78 -21.78 24.06
C ARG A 35 -1.96 -22.75 23.89
N THR A 36 -1.97 -23.89 24.59
CA THR A 36 -2.99 -24.94 24.46
C THR A 36 -4.25 -24.68 25.27
N THR A 37 -4.16 -23.92 26.37
CA THR A 37 -5.29 -23.70 27.29
C THR A 37 -5.80 -22.26 27.30
N LYS A 38 -5.10 -21.33 26.63
CA LYS A 38 -5.45 -19.89 26.64
C LYS A 38 -6.86 -19.59 26.15
N ASP A 39 -7.36 -20.40 25.22
CA ASP A 39 -8.66 -20.19 24.59
C ASP A 39 -9.81 -20.84 25.39
N ILE A 40 -9.52 -21.61 26.47
CA ILE A 40 -10.53 -22.21 27.34
C ILE A 40 -11.21 -21.12 28.20
N PRO A 41 -12.54 -20.96 28.17
CA PRO A 41 -13.23 -19.98 29.00
C PRO A 41 -13.16 -20.38 30.49
N VAL A 42 -12.84 -19.41 31.35
CA VAL A 42 -12.75 -19.60 32.80
C VAL A 42 -13.80 -18.75 33.48
N VAL A 43 -14.65 -19.38 34.29
CA VAL A 43 -15.64 -18.74 35.15
C VAL A 43 -15.15 -18.83 36.58
N ILE A 44 -14.98 -17.69 37.24
CA ILE A 44 -14.56 -17.66 38.64
C ILE A 44 -15.79 -17.63 39.55
N ALA A 45 -15.85 -18.58 40.47
CA ALA A 45 -16.87 -18.65 41.51
C ALA A 45 -16.30 -18.17 42.85
N THR A 46 -17.03 -17.35 43.60
CA THR A 46 -16.57 -16.89 44.93
C THR A 46 -17.73 -16.62 45.87
N GLY A 47 -17.50 -16.80 47.18
CA GLY A 47 -18.48 -16.47 48.22
C GLY A 47 -18.12 -15.23 49.03
N VAL A 48 -16.92 -14.69 48.86
CA VAL A 48 -16.35 -13.64 49.73
C VAL A 48 -15.82 -12.44 48.95
N MET A 49 -15.20 -12.65 47.79
CA MET A 49 -14.62 -11.60 46.96
C MET A 49 -15.70 -10.99 46.06
N THR A 50 -16.58 -10.15 46.61
CA THR A 50 -17.81 -9.67 45.94
C THR A 50 -17.87 -8.18 45.65
N SER A 51 -16.76 -7.47 45.84
CA SER A 51 -16.66 -6.04 45.51
C SER A 51 -16.60 -5.80 44.00
N ALA A 52 -16.66 -4.52 43.59
CA ALA A 52 -16.48 -4.15 42.19
C ALA A 52 -15.03 -4.34 41.74
N GLU A 53 -14.10 -4.12 42.66
CA GLU A 53 -12.66 -4.31 42.50
C GLU A 53 -12.33 -5.78 42.24
N ASP A 54 -12.97 -6.70 42.98
CA ASP A 54 -12.81 -8.14 42.76
C ASP A 54 -13.32 -8.58 41.38
N LEU A 55 -14.45 -8.01 40.93
CA LEU A 55 -14.96 -8.28 39.57
C LEU A 55 -13.95 -7.82 38.51
N GLN A 56 -13.41 -6.62 38.68
CA GLN A 56 -12.41 -6.07 37.76
C GLN A 56 -11.17 -6.97 37.71
N GLU A 57 -10.63 -7.38 38.86
CA GLU A 57 -9.47 -8.26 38.94
C GLU A 57 -9.69 -9.60 38.21
N ALA A 58 -10.86 -10.23 38.39
CA ALA A 58 -11.19 -11.47 37.69
C ALA A 58 -11.21 -11.31 36.17
N LEU A 59 -11.82 -10.25 35.66
CA LEU A 59 -11.93 -10.00 34.23
C LEU A 59 -10.57 -9.63 33.62
N GLU A 60 -9.76 -8.82 34.31
CA GLU A 60 -8.40 -8.47 33.88
C GLU A 60 -7.46 -9.67 33.86
N ALA A 61 -7.65 -10.64 34.76
CA ALA A 61 -6.94 -11.91 34.73
C ALA A 61 -7.32 -12.79 33.52
N GLY A 62 -8.39 -12.44 32.80
CA GLY A 62 -8.88 -13.13 31.62
C GLY A 62 -10.02 -14.13 31.90
N ALA A 63 -10.67 -14.06 33.06
CA ALA A 63 -11.91 -14.78 33.28
C ALA A 63 -13.00 -14.22 32.34
N ILE A 64 -13.84 -15.10 31.80
CA ILE A 64 -14.94 -14.69 30.93
C ILE A 64 -16.16 -14.22 31.72
N GLU A 65 -16.29 -14.70 32.94
CA GLU A 65 -17.44 -14.45 33.81
C GLU A 65 -17.05 -14.68 35.27
N TYR A 66 -17.80 -14.05 36.15
CA TYR A 66 -17.64 -14.12 37.60
C TYR A 66 -19.01 -14.43 38.24
N ILE A 67 -19.07 -15.41 39.15
CA ILE A 67 -20.33 -15.88 39.78
C ILE A 67 -20.21 -15.87 41.31
N ARG A 68 -21.24 -15.31 41.97
CA ARG A 68 -21.33 -15.25 43.44
C ARG A 68 -21.99 -16.50 44.01
N LYS A 69 -21.42 -17.04 45.09
CA LYS A 69 -22.00 -18.10 45.92
C LYS A 69 -22.87 -17.49 47.03
N PRO A 70 -24.01 -18.14 47.38
CA PRO A 70 -24.57 -19.34 46.76
C PRO A 70 -25.28 -19.01 45.43
N PHE A 71 -25.11 -19.89 44.43
CA PHE A 71 -25.86 -19.85 43.18
C PHE A 71 -26.76 -21.09 43.08
N ASN A 72 -27.88 -20.97 42.37
CA ASN A 72 -28.74 -22.12 42.08
C ASN A 72 -28.35 -22.78 40.75
N ALA A 73 -28.84 -24.00 40.52
CA ALA A 73 -28.51 -24.78 39.32
C ALA A 73 -28.97 -24.11 38.01
N LEU A 74 -30.09 -23.38 38.03
CA LEU A 74 -30.62 -22.69 36.85
C LEU A 74 -29.71 -21.53 36.45
N GLU A 75 -29.30 -20.72 37.43
CA GLU A 75 -28.37 -19.60 37.25
C GLU A 75 -27.02 -20.07 36.73
N LEU A 76 -26.42 -21.08 37.39
CA LEU A 76 -25.13 -21.63 36.96
C LEU A 76 -25.19 -22.12 35.51
N ARG A 77 -26.23 -22.88 35.16
CA ARG A 77 -26.40 -23.40 33.80
C ARG A 77 -26.56 -22.28 32.78
N ALA A 78 -27.33 -21.24 33.09
CA ALA A 78 -27.51 -20.11 32.20
C ALA A 78 -26.18 -19.38 31.94
N ARG A 79 -25.39 -19.14 32.99
CA ARG A 79 -24.07 -18.49 32.91
C ARG A 79 -23.06 -19.33 32.13
N VAL A 80 -22.99 -20.63 32.41
CA VAL A 80 -22.10 -21.56 31.69
C VAL A 80 -22.44 -21.60 30.20
N ASN A 81 -23.72 -21.69 29.85
CA ASN A 81 -24.13 -21.69 28.44
C ASN A 81 -23.77 -20.37 27.74
N ALA A 82 -23.97 -19.23 28.41
CA ALA A 82 -23.60 -17.93 27.86
C ALA A 82 -22.09 -17.82 27.62
N ALA A 83 -21.27 -18.28 28.58
CA ALA A 83 -19.82 -18.30 28.47
C ALA A 83 -19.32 -19.21 27.33
N LEU A 84 -19.92 -20.39 27.17
CA LEU A 84 -19.60 -21.31 26.08
C LEU A 84 -19.93 -20.70 24.71
N ILE A 85 -21.13 -20.12 24.55
CA ILE A 85 -21.55 -19.45 23.31
C ILE A 85 -20.60 -18.30 22.96
N LEU A 86 -20.24 -17.48 23.96
CA LEU A 86 -19.32 -16.36 23.76
C LEU A 86 -17.94 -16.85 23.32
N SER A 87 -17.40 -17.87 23.99
CA SER A 87 -16.11 -18.45 23.64
C SER A 87 -16.10 -19.01 22.21
N GLN A 88 -17.13 -19.78 21.83
CA GLN A 88 -17.28 -20.32 20.48
C GLN A 88 -17.39 -19.21 19.43
N SER A 89 -18.17 -18.16 19.70
CA SER A 89 -18.30 -17.01 18.80
C SER A 89 -16.97 -16.29 18.61
N MET A 90 -16.19 -16.10 19.68
CA MET A 90 -14.86 -15.47 19.60
C MET A 90 -13.87 -16.32 18.80
N GLN A 91 -13.90 -17.65 18.99
CA GLN A 91 -13.07 -18.58 18.23
C GLN A 91 -13.42 -18.56 16.73
N GLU A 92 -14.70 -18.50 16.39
CA GLU A 92 -15.14 -18.42 14.99
C GLU A 92 -14.72 -17.10 14.34
N VAL A 93 -14.88 -15.96 15.02
CA VAL A 93 -14.40 -14.66 14.52
C VAL A 93 -12.89 -14.68 14.28
N LYS A 94 -12.12 -15.27 15.21
CA LYS A 94 -10.66 -15.42 15.06
C LYS A 94 -10.32 -16.29 13.84
N ARG A 95 -11.00 -17.42 13.66
CA ARG A 95 -10.81 -18.31 12.50
C ARG A 95 -11.11 -17.58 11.19
N GLN A 96 -12.21 -16.83 11.13
CA GLN A 96 -12.59 -16.04 9.95
C GLN A 96 -11.57 -14.95 9.66
N ASN A 97 -11.04 -14.27 10.67
CA ASN A 97 -9.98 -13.27 10.49
C ASN A 97 -8.69 -13.90 9.94
N GLU A 98 -8.29 -15.06 10.47
CA GLU A 98 -7.12 -15.80 9.96
C GLU A 98 -7.33 -16.22 8.48
N GLU A 99 -8.54 -16.65 8.13
CA GLU A 99 -8.92 -17.01 6.75
C GLU A 99 -8.88 -15.79 5.81
N ILE A 100 -9.48 -14.67 6.21
CA ILE A 100 -9.47 -13.40 5.46
C ILE A 100 -8.04 -12.92 5.24
N HIS A 101 -7.20 -12.94 6.28
CA HIS A 101 -5.79 -12.57 6.14
C HIS A 101 -5.05 -13.48 5.16
N GLY A 102 -5.31 -14.79 5.18
CA GLY A 102 -4.75 -15.73 4.23
C GLY A 102 -5.19 -15.48 2.78
N LEU A 103 -6.45 -15.09 2.57
CA LEU A 103 -6.96 -14.73 1.24
C LEU A 103 -6.36 -13.42 0.73
N LEU A 104 -6.27 -12.41 1.58
CA LEU A 104 -5.70 -11.11 1.24
C LEU A 104 -4.24 -11.22 0.80
N GLU A 105 -3.44 -12.05 1.49
CA GLU A 105 -2.04 -12.26 1.12
C GLU A 105 -1.91 -12.95 -0.25
N LYS A 106 -2.79 -13.91 -0.55
CA LYS A 106 -2.84 -14.56 -1.88
C LYS A 106 -3.21 -13.57 -2.98
N GLU A 107 -4.22 -12.73 -2.74
CA GLU A 107 -4.66 -11.70 -3.68
C GLU A 107 -3.55 -10.68 -3.96
N LYS A 108 -2.84 -10.26 -2.92
CA LYS A 108 -1.70 -9.35 -3.05
C LYS A 108 -0.58 -9.93 -3.92
N VAL A 109 -0.22 -11.21 -3.73
CA VAL A 109 0.78 -11.88 -4.56
C VAL A 109 0.34 -11.95 -6.02
N LEU A 110 -0.93 -12.27 -6.27
CA LEU A 110 -1.47 -12.32 -7.64
C LEU A 110 -1.47 -10.94 -8.31
N LEU A 111 -1.89 -9.89 -7.58
CA LEU A 111 -1.87 -8.52 -8.09
C LEU A 111 -0.45 -8.04 -8.39
N GLN A 112 0.53 -8.41 -7.56
CA GLN A 112 1.94 -8.08 -7.82
C GLN A 112 2.45 -8.74 -9.10
N ASP A 113 2.15 -10.03 -9.32
CA ASP A 113 2.52 -10.72 -10.57
C ASP A 113 1.86 -10.08 -11.80
N GLN A 114 0.60 -9.66 -11.68
CA GLN A 114 -0.09 -8.93 -12.73
C GLN A 114 0.54 -7.57 -13.03
N LEU A 115 0.97 -6.83 -12.01
CA LEU A 115 1.69 -5.57 -12.16
C LEU A 115 3.03 -5.80 -12.87
N ASP A 116 3.82 -6.77 -12.43
CA ASP A 116 5.11 -7.10 -13.04
C ASP A 116 4.95 -7.51 -14.51
N GLN A 117 3.89 -8.27 -14.85
CA GLN A 117 3.57 -8.62 -16.23
C GLN A 117 3.21 -7.38 -17.06
N LYS A 118 2.39 -6.47 -16.51
CA LYS A 118 2.01 -5.22 -17.20
C LYS A 118 3.19 -4.29 -17.42
N GLU A 119 4.10 -4.18 -16.46
CA GLU A 119 5.33 -3.40 -16.60
C GLU A 119 6.23 -3.94 -17.72
N ARG A 120 6.36 -5.28 -17.83
CA ARG A 120 7.10 -5.91 -18.94
C ARG A 120 6.43 -5.64 -20.30
N GLU A 121 5.11 -5.79 -20.39
CA GLU A 121 4.36 -5.49 -21.62
C GLU A 121 4.57 -4.04 -22.06
N LEU A 122 4.45 -3.08 -21.14
CA LEU A 122 4.68 -1.66 -21.42
C LEU A 122 6.12 -1.37 -21.83
N SER A 123 7.10 -2.01 -21.19
CA SER A 123 8.52 -1.86 -21.54
C SER A 123 8.81 -2.33 -22.96
N ILE A 124 8.26 -3.48 -23.36
CA ILE A 124 8.38 -4.00 -24.73
C ILE A 124 7.72 -3.06 -25.73
N GLN A 125 6.52 -2.55 -25.41
CA GLN A 125 5.83 -1.58 -26.27
C GLN A 125 6.62 -0.28 -26.43
N ALA A 126 7.23 0.23 -25.36
CA ALA A 126 8.07 1.42 -25.39
C ALA A 126 9.30 1.20 -26.29
N LEU A 127 9.96 0.04 -26.20
CA LEU A 127 11.08 -0.33 -27.06
C LEU A 127 10.68 -0.37 -28.54
N HIS A 128 9.57 -1.05 -28.88
CA HIS A 128 9.08 -1.09 -30.26
C HIS A 128 8.71 0.30 -30.79
N SER A 129 8.13 1.15 -29.94
CA SER A 129 7.83 2.54 -30.30
C SER A 129 9.11 3.33 -30.57
N GLN A 130 10.15 3.14 -29.76
CA GLN A 130 11.46 3.79 -29.93
C GLN A 130 12.17 3.33 -31.21
N GLU A 131 12.21 2.02 -31.48
CA GLU A 131 12.78 1.48 -32.71
C GLU A 131 12.09 2.05 -33.96
N LYS A 132 10.76 2.11 -33.93
CA LYS A 132 9.98 2.73 -35.00
C LYS A 132 10.32 4.21 -35.17
N GLN A 133 10.46 4.96 -34.07
CA GLN A 133 10.85 6.37 -34.10
C GLN A 133 12.22 6.56 -34.76
N GLN A 134 13.17 5.69 -34.43
CA GLN A 134 14.53 5.73 -34.94
C GLN A 134 14.57 5.41 -36.44
N LEU A 135 13.88 4.36 -36.88
CA LEU A 135 13.80 4.01 -38.30
C LEU A 135 13.18 5.14 -39.13
N LEU A 136 12.11 5.75 -38.64
CA LEU A 136 11.49 6.88 -39.34
C LEU A 136 12.45 8.09 -39.44
N SER A 137 13.22 8.35 -38.38
CA SER A 137 14.25 9.41 -38.38
C SER A 137 15.38 9.13 -39.37
N GLU A 138 15.85 7.88 -39.45
CA GLU A 138 16.84 7.44 -40.43
C GLU A 138 16.31 7.60 -41.86
N MET A 139 15.09 7.12 -42.13
CA MET A 139 14.45 7.28 -43.45
C MET A 139 14.29 8.75 -43.85
N LEU A 140 13.94 9.63 -42.91
CA LEU A 140 13.84 11.07 -43.18
C LEU A 140 15.20 11.67 -43.53
N THR A 141 16.25 11.24 -42.84
CA THR A 141 17.63 11.69 -43.05
C THR A 141 18.13 11.27 -44.42
N ASP A 142 17.91 10.00 -44.81
CA ASP A 142 18.32 9.50 -46.11
C ASP A 142 17.55 10.15 -47.26
N LEU A 143 16.25 10.37 -47.07
CA LEU A 143 15.43 11.11 -48.02
C LEU A 143 15.98 12.52 -48.22
N GLN A 144 16.34 13.24 -47.15
CA GLN A 144 16.96 14.58 -47.26
C GLN A 144 18.33 14.58 -47.95
N LYS A 145 19.15 13.53 -47.78
CA LYS A 145 20.43 13.39 -48.47
C LYS A 145 20.22 13.22 -49.98
N LEU A 146 19.32 12.34 -50.40
CA LEU A 146 19.00 12.11 -51.82
C LEU A 146 18.60 13.41 -52.55
N GLY A 147 17.81 14.26 -51.89
CA GLY A 147 17.44 15.58 -52.45
C GLY A 147 18.60 16.58 -52.59
N LYS A 148 19.71 16.39 -51.87
CA LYS A 148 20.89 17.28 -51.89
C LYS A 148 22.04 16.76 -52.75
N THR A 149 22.23 15.45 -52.85
CA THR A 149 23.47 14.86 -53.41
C THR A 149 23.33 14.30 -54.83
N GLU A 150 22.12 14.01 -55.31
CA GLU A 150 21.92 13.36 -56.62
C GLU A 150 21.35 14.28 -57.74
N GLY A 151 21.23 15.58 -57.51
CA GLY A 151 20.67 16.49 -58.54
C GLY A 151 19.19 16.27 -58.85
N ILE A 152 18.50 15.45 -58.04
CA ILE A 152 17.05 15.26 -58.10
C ILE A 152 16.40 16.58 -57.66
N GLN A 153 15.68 17.26 -58.58
CA GLN A 153 14.86 18.41 -58.18
C GLN A 153 13.82 17.96 -57.16
N GLU A 154 13.82 18.58 -55.98
CA GLU A 154 12.79 18.35 -54.95
C GLU A 154 11.40 18.64 -55.53
N THR A 155 10.69 17.59 -55.95
CA THR A 155 9.31 17.71 -56.43
C THR A 155 8.37 18.05 -55.28
N GLN A 156 7.19 18.60 -55.58
CA GLN A 156 6.15 18.80 -54.55
C GLN A 156 5.80 17.49 -53.81
N GLY A 157 5.82 16.36 -54.51
CA GLY A 157 5.60 15.03 -53.90
C GLY A 157 6.65 14.69 -52.84
N PHE A 158 7.92 14.99 -53.13
CA PHE A 158 9.04 14.78 -52.20
C PHE A 158 8.89 15.62 -50.92
N LYS A 159 8.61 16.93 -51.07
CA LYS A 159 8.36 17.82 -49.91
C LYS A 159 7.17 17.37 -49.07
N ARG A 160 6.11 16.87 -49.72
CA ARG A 160 4.90 16.39 -49.05
C ARG A 160 5.16 15.08 -48.28
N LEU A 161 5.97 14.18 -48.83
CA LEU A 161 6.39 12.93 -48.18
C LEU A 161 7.30 13.21 -46.97
N ALA A 162 8.30 14.08 -47.14
CA ALA A 162 9.16 14.53 -46.04
C ALA A 162 8.35 15.18 -44.92
N LYS A 163 7.34 16.01 -45.24
CA LYS A 163 6.44 16.62 -44.25
C LYS A 163 5.57 15.59 -43.53
N LYS A 164 5.04 14.57 -44.22
CA LYS A 164 4.29 13.48 -43.59
C LYS A 164 5.15 12.65 -42.64
N LEU A 165 6.37 12.30 -43.05
CA LEU A 165 7.32 11.57 -42.19
C LEU A 165 7.74 12.41 -40.98
N LYS A 166 8.02 13.71 -41.18
CA LYS A 166 8.34 14.63 -40.09
C LYS A 166 7.20 14.77 -39.07
N GLY A 167 5.95 14.81 -39.54
CA GLY A 167 4.77 14.78 -38.67
C GLY A 167 4.49 13.43 -38.01
N ALA A 168 5.13 12.34 -38.45
CA ALA A 168 5.07 11.04 -37.80
C ALA A 168 6.21 10.82 -36.77
N ILE A 169 7.28 11.62 -36.83
CA ILE A 169 8.46 11.59 -35.93
C ILE A 169 8.39 12.69 -34.86
N HIS A 170 7.65 13.76 -35.13
CA HIS A 170 7.24 14.71 -34.10
C HIS A 170 5.76 14.52 -33.89
N ASP A 171 5.44 13.62 -32.97
CA ASP A 171 4.13 13.63 -32.37
C ASP A 171 4.16 14.75 -31.31
N ASP A 172 3.55 15.89 -31.61
CA ASP A 172 3.21 16.90 -30.59
C ASP A 172 2.38 16.28 -29.46
N GLN A 173 1.80 15.08 -29.67
CA GLN A 173 1.17 14.30 -28.61
C GLN A 173 2.16 13.62 -27.67
N SER A 174 3.48 13.60 -27.90
CA SER A 174 4.43 12.98 -26.95
C SER A 174 4.39 13.62 -25.56
N GLU A 175 4.13 14.94 -25.51
CA GLU A 175 3.95 15.69 -24.27
C GLU A 175 2.60 15.38 -23.59
N GLU A 176 1.51 15.37 -24.36
CA GLU A 176 0.17 15.07 -23.85
C GLU A 176 0.02 13.59 -23.45
N ASN A 177 0.62 12.68 -24.23
CA ASN A 177 0.67 11.24 -23.98
C ASN A 177 1.51 10.93 -22.74
N PHE A 178 2.64 11.63 -22.53
CA PHE A 178 3.42 11.48 -21.30
C PHE A 178 2.59 11.86 -20.07
N MET A 179 1.93 13.03 -20.10
CA MET A 179 1.13 13.49 -18.95
C MET A 179 -0.06 12.58 -18.68
N ARG A 180 -0.75 12.10 -19.74
CA ARG A 180 -1.84 11.11 -19.62
C ARG A 180 -1.36 9.77 -19.06
N HIS A 181 -0.23 9.26 -19.53
CA HIS A 181 0.31 8.00 -19.03
C HIS A 181 0.77 8.12 -17.58
N PHE A 182 1.46 9.21 -17.25
CA PHE A 182 1.89 9.51 -15.89
C PHE A 182 0.70 9.60 -14.93
N GLU A 183 -0.37 10.29 -15.30
CA GLU A 183 -1.58 10.41 -14.46
C GLU A 183 -2.31 9.06 -14.29
N GLY A 184 -2.22 8.17 -15.28
CA GLY A 184 -2.71 6.80 -15.16
C GLY A 184 -1.93 5.93 -14.16
N VAL A 185 -0.60 6.12 -14.07
CA VAL A 185 0.29 5.36 -13.17
C VAL A 185 0.36 5.98 -11.77
N HIS A 186 0.24 7.30 -11.68
CA HIS A 186 0.23 8.05 -10.42
C HIS A 186 -1.08 8.83 -10.24
N PRO A 187 -2.20 8.12 -9.98
CA PRO A 187 -3.48 8.77 -9.69
C PRO A 187 -3.29 9.76 -8.54
N HIS A 188 -3.90 10.94 -8.65
CA HIS A 188 -3.89 11.99 -7.62
C HIS A 188 -2.60 12.79 -7.45
N PHE A 189 -1.48 12.46 -8.11
CA PHE A 189 -0.24 13.22 -7.95
C PHE A 189 -0.40 14.72 -8.23
N PHE A 190 -1.02 15.08 -9.36
CA PHE A 190 -1.24 16.49 -9.72
C PHE A 190 -2.22 17.19 -8.78
N ARG A 191 -3.16 16.46 -8.18
CA ARG A 191 -4.05 17.02 -7.15
C ARG A 191 -3.25 17.35 -5.89
N LEU A 192 -2.46 16.40 -5.38
CA LEU A 192 -1.65 16.55 -4.17
C LEU A 192 -0.62 17.68 -4.32
N ILE A 193 -0.01 17.83 -5.49
CA ILE A 193 0.96 18.91 -5.71
C ILE A 193 0.27 20.28 -5.85
N ASN A 194 -0.92 20.33 -6.47
CA ASN A 194 -1.68 21.57 -6.60
C ASN A 194 -2.28 22.01 -5.25
N GLU A 195 -2.58 21.09 -4.33
CA GLU A 195 -2.94 21.42 -2.94
C GLU A 195 -1.80 22.12 -2.19
N ARG A 196 -0.55 21.90 -2.60
CA ARG A 196 0.63 22.59 -2.04
C ARG A 196 0.89 23.92 -2.72
N ASN A 197 0.69 24.00 -4.04
CA ASN A 197 0.81 25.22 -4.81
C ASN A 197 -0.01 25.12 -6.11
N ASP A 198 -1.07 25.91 -6.23
CA ASP A 198 -1.98 25.93 -7.39
C ASP A 198 -1.47 26.83 -8.55
N GLY A 199 -0.37 27.55 -8.35
CA GLY A 199 0.28 28.44 -9.32
C GLY A 199 1.42 27.79 -10.13
N LEU A 200 1.48 26.46 -10.17
CA LEU A 200 2.46 25.73 -10.97
C LEU A 200 2.06 25.75 -12.46
N THR A 201 3.01 26.11 -13.31
CA THR A 201 2.81 26.06 -14.77
C THR A 201 2.83 24.62 -15.28
N PRO A 202 2.25 24.33 -16.47
CA PRO A 202 2.30 23.00 -17.06
C PRO A 202 3.72 22.41 -17.16
N ASN A 203 4.71 23.24 -17.51
CA ASN A 203 6.12 22.85 -17.57
C ASN A 203 6.72 22.53 -16.20
N GLU A 204 6.25 23.20 -15.14
CA GLU A 204 6.67 22.93 -13.76
C GLU A 204 6.04 21.63 -13.25
N LEU A 205 4.76 21.36 -13.56
CA LEU A 205 4.11 20.09 -13.25
C LEU A 205 4.80 18.92 -13.97
N LYS A 206 5.19 19.11 -15.23
CA LYS A 206 5.95 18.14 -16.01
C LYS A 206 7.33 17.87 -15.41
N LEU A 207 8.03 18.91 -14.95
CA LEU A 207 9.28 18.77 -14.22
C LEU A 207 9.10 17.96 -12.93
N CYS A 208 8.00 18.18 -12.19
CA CYS A 208 7.67 17.38 -11.02
C CYS A 208 7.44 15.91 -11.37
N ALA A 209 6.74 15.63 -12.47
CA ALA A 209 6.52 14.27 -12.97
C ALA A 209 7.85 13.57 -13.30
N TYR A 210 8.77 14.24 -14.01
CA TYR A 210 10.09 13.66 -14.29
C TYR A 210 10.90 13.35 -13.02
N VAL A 211 10.85 14.23 -12.02
CA VAL A 211 11.51 14.00 -10.73
C VAL A 211 10.85 12.85 -9.97
N LYS A 212 9.51 12.71 -10.03
CA LYS A 212 8.77 11.58 -9.42
C LYS A 212 9.18 10.24 -10.03
N LEU A 213 9.42 10.21 -11.35
CA LEU A 213 9.96 9.05 -12.07
C LEU A 213 11.45 8.77 -11.80
N GLY A 214 12.10 9.59 -10.95
CA GLY A 214 13.48 9.37 -10.53
C GLY A 214 14.53 9.84 -11.55
N MET A 215 14.13 10.60 -12.58
CA MET A 215 15.06 11.11 -13.59
C MET A 215 16.06 12.11 -12.99
N ASN A 216 17.30 12.05 -13.45
CA ASN A 216 18.33 13.03 -13.12
C ASN A 216 18.29 14.25 -14.06
N ASN A 217 18.97 15.34 -13.69
CA ASN A 217 18.93 16.59 -14.45
C ASN A 217 19.36 16.45 -15.92
N LYS A 218 20.24 15.49 -16.25
CA LYS A 218 20.71 15.25 -17.62
C LYS A 218 19.64 14.54 -18.44
N GLU A 219 18.96 13.56 -17.86
CA GLU A 219 17.81 12.87 -18.46
C GLU A 219 16.65 13.84 -18.69
N VAL A 220 16.34 14.68 -17.71
CA VAL A 220 15.29 15.72 -17.85
C VAL A 220 15.60 16.68 -19.01
N ALA A 221 16.85 17.12 -19.13
CA ALA A 221 17.29 18.00 -20.23
C ALA A 221 17.08 17.33 -21.59
N GLN A 222 17.45 16.06 -21.72
CA GLN A 222 17.29 15.28 -22.92
C GLN A 222 15.82 15.05 -23.27
N MET A 223 14.99 14.66 -22.29
CA MET A 223 13.56 14.38 -22.49
C MET A 223 12.76 15.65 -22.79
N SER A 224 13.18 16.80 -22.24
CA SER A 224 12.50 18.08 -22.45
C SER A 224 13.05 18.86 -23.65
N GLY A 225 14.13 18.39 -24.29
CA GLY A 225 14.77 19.10 -25.41
C GLY A 225 15.36 20.47 -25.04
N ILE A 226 15.73 20.69 -23.77
CA ILE A 226 16.27 21.97 -23.28
C ILE A 226 17.67 21.79 -22.69
N GLU A 227 18.41 22.89 -22.58
CA GLU A 227 19.75 22.88 -22.00
C GLU A 227 19.76 22.51 -20.51
N LEU A 228 20.80 21.77 -20.09
CA LEU A 228 20.99 21.34 -18.69
C LEU A 228 21.02 22.52 -17.70
N GLY A 229 21.59 23.66 -18.11
CA GLY A 229 21.59 24.89 -17.29
C GLY A 229 20.17 25.41 -17.03
N THR A 230 19.31 25.34 -18.03
CA THR A 230 17.90 25.72 -17.95
C THR A 230 17.10 24.80 -17.02
N VAL A 231 17.37 23.49 -17.06
CA VAL A 231 16.76 22.54 -16.11
C VAL A 231 17.07 22.91 -14.67
N LYS A 232 18.35 23.18 -14.35
CA LYS A 232 18.77 23.57 -12.99
C LYS A 232 18.08 24.87 -12.54
N SER A 233 17.98 25.86 -13.43
CA SER A 233 17.27 27.12 -13.15
C SER A 233 15.78 26.89 -12.87
N ASN A 234 15.13 26.06 -13.69
CA ASN A 234 13.73 25.70 -13.50
C ASN A 234 13.49 24.94 -12.20
N ILE A 235 14.38 24.02 -11.82
CA ILE A 235 14.33 23.32 -10.52
C ILE A 235 14.42 24.31 -9.36
N ASN A 236 15.34 25.28 -9.42
CA ASN A 236 15.49 26.29 -8.37
C ASN A 236 14.25 27.20 -8.26
N ARG A 237 13.63 27.55 -9.39
CA ARG A 237 12.37 28.31 -9.40
C ARG A 237 11.23 27.48 -8.80
N LEU A 238 11.14 26.21 -9.16
CA LEU A 238 10.15 25.28 -8.64
C LEU A 238 10.31 25.08 -7.12
N LYS A 239 11.55 24.88 -6.62
CA LYS A 239 11.83 24.81 -5.17
C LYS A 239 11.29 26.03 -4.43
N LYS A 240 11.52 27.24 -4.95
CA LYS A 240 11.01 28.48 -4.35
C LYS A 240 9.48 28.54 -4.32
N LYS A 241 8.82 28.11 -5.40
CA LYS A 241 7.35 28.05 -5.45
C LYS A 241 6.78 27.03 -4.45
N LEU A 242 7.46 25.91 -4.26
CA LEU A 242 7.09 24.87 -3.31
C LEU A 242 7.54 25.16 -1.87
N GLU A 243 8.03 26.38 -1.60
CA GLU A 243 8.51 26.82 -0.27
C GLU A 243 9.61 25.92 0.32
N LEU A 244 10.43 25.31 -0.53
CA LEU A 244 11.55 24.46 -0.14
C LEU A 244 12.81 25.31 0.13
N GLY A 245 13.46 25.05 1.26
CA GLY A 245 14.73 25.63 1.66
C GLY A 245 15.90 25.24 0.74
N ALA A 246 17.05 25.91 0.94
CA ALA A 246 18.24 25.70 0.13
C ALA A 246 18.72 24.23 0.17
N ASP A 247 18.70 23.62 1.34
CA ASP A 247 19.15 22.24 1.59
C ASP A 247 18.06 21.18 1.33
N ASP A 248 16.81 21.60 1.13
CA ASP A 248 15.71 20.65 0.93
C ASP A 248 15.80 19.96 -0.43
N SER A 249 15.62 18.64 -0.42
CA SER A 249 15.60 17.84 -1.64
C SER A 249 14.23 17.89 -2.30
N LEU A 250 14.14 18.53 -3.47
CA LEU A 250 12.93 18.51 -4.31
C LEU A 250 12.47 17.07 -4.59
N ARG A 251 13.43 16.16 -4.81
CA ARG A 251 13.12 14.75 -5.06
C ARG A 251 12.47 14.10 -3.83
N GLN A 252 13.00 14.33 -2.63
CA GLN A 252 12.43 13.76 -1.41
C GLN A 252 11.03 14.31 -1.14
N PHE A 253 10.84 15.63 -1.34
CA PHE A 253 9.54 16.26 -1.24
C PHE A 253 8.52 15.60 -2.19
N ILE A 254 8.88 15.45 -3.46
CA ILE A 254 8.01 14.84 -4.49
C ILE A 254 7.74 13.36 -4.21
N LEU A 255 8.71 12.61 -3.66
CA LEU A 255 8.50 11.22 -3.29
C LEU A 255 7.53 11.05 -2.12
N ASN A 256 7.57 11.98 -1.15
CA ASN A 256 6.65 12.01 0.01
C ASN A 256 5.21 12.43 -0.35
N LEU A 257 4.97 12.95 -1.55
CA LEU A 257 3.63 13.11 -2.12
C LEU A 257 3.17 11.74 -2.64
N SER A 258 2.75 10.87 -1.73
CA SER A 258 2.21 9.53 -2.02
C SER A 258 0.72 9.50 -1.72
#